data_AF-A0A840IJM2-F1
#
_entry.id   AF-A0A840IJM2-F1
#
_cell.length_a   1.000
_cell.length_b   1.000
_cell.length_c   1.000
_cell.angle_alpha   90.00
_cell.angle_beta   90.00
_cell.angle_gamma   90.00
#
_symmetry.space_group_name_H-M   'P 1'
#
loop_
_entity.id
_entity.type
_entity.pdbx_description
1 polymer ?
#
loop_
_entity_poly.entity_id
_entity_poly.type
_entity_poly.pdbx_seq_one_letter_code
_entity_poly.pdbx_strand_id
1 'polypeptide(L)' 'MTTFAADHDTDRQLRELDDRMRTAWEDYRSSISELAGPEYEDAELISWERLQHELHELDTERQRLVGAAAGDAGGNTSV' A
#
# COMPACT_ATOMS: atom_id res chain seq x y z
N MET A 1 21.44 -20.65 4.05
CA MET A 1 20.74 -20.39 5.32
C MET A 1 20.42 -18.89 5.37
N THR A 2 19.50 -18.44 4.52
CA THR A 2 19.20 -17.00 4.27
C THR A 2 17.72 -16.75 3.97
N THR A 3 16.96 -17.79 3.57
CA THR A 3 15.53 -17.70 3.23
C THR A 3 14.64 -17.19 4.37
N PHE A 4 14.88 -17.57 5.62
CA PHE A 4 14.07 -17.09 6.78
C PHE A 4 14.23 -15.59 7.06
N ALA A 5 15.39 -15.00 6.76
CA ALA A 5 15.62 -13.57 6.97
C ALA A 5 14.92 -12.72 5.89
N ALA A 6 14.90 -13.20 4.64
CA ALA A 6 14.19 -12.57 3.53
C ALA A 6 12.65 -12.62 3.72
N ASP A 7 12.14 -13.73 4.25
CA ASP A 7 10.71 -13.90 4.56
C ASP A 7 10.26 -12.91 5.64
N HIS A 8 11.00 -12.79 6.74
CA HIS A 8 10.68 -11.86 7.82
C HIS A 8 10.79 -10.38 7.40
N ASP A 9 11.73 -10.03 6.52
CA ASP A 9 11.88 -8.67 5.99
C ASP A 9 10.71 -8.31 5.05
N THR A 10 10.30 -9.25 4.19
CA THR A 10 9.11 -9.10 3.34
C THR A 10 7.84 -8.91 4.17
N ASP A 11 7.64 -9.73 5.21
CA ASP A 11 6.52 -9.64 6.14
C ASP A 11 6.42 -8.26 6.80
N ARG A 12 7.58 -7.71 7.22
CA ARG A 12 7.65 -6.38 7.81
C ARG A 12 7.25 -5.31 6.81
N GLN A 13 7.80 -5.34 5.59
CA GLN A 13 7.49 -4.37 4.55
C GLN A 13 6.00 -4.40 4.15
N LEU A 14 5.40 -5.59 4.09
CA LEU A 14 3.96 -5.74 3.83
C LEU A 14 3.10 -5.10 4.93
N ARG A 15 3.49 -5.24 6.21
CA ARG A 15 2.81 -4.55 7.32
C ARG A 15 2.94 -3.04 7.24
N GLU A 16 4.11 -2.54 6.87
CA GLU A 16 4.34 -1.10 6.66
C GLU A 16 3.45 -0.55 5.53
N LEU A 17 3.20 -1.34 4.46
CA LEU A 17 2.22 -0.98 3.42
C LEU A 17 0.78 -0.97 3.92
N ASP A 18 0.38 -1.95 4.75
CA ASP A 18 -0.96 -1.99 5.35
C ASP A 18 -1.21 -0.78 6.26
N ASP A 19 -0.22 -0.37 7.05
CA ASP A 19 -0.34 0.82 7.89
C ASP A 19 -0.44 2.10 7.06
N ARG A 20 0.35 2.22 5.98
CA ARG A 20 0.24 3.36 5.05
C ARG A 20 -1.14 3.40 4.35
N MET A 21 -1.68 2.25 3.98
CA MET A 21 -3.03 2.16 3.42
C MET A 21 -4.07 2.67 4.43
N ARG A 22 -3.96 2.27 5.70
CA ARG A 22 -4.86 2.75 6.77
C ARG A 22 -4.78 4.27 6.90
N THR A 23 -3.58 4.84 6.92
CA THR A 23 -3.37 6.28 7.02
C THR A 23 -3.98 7.03 5.83
N ALA A 24 -3.82 6.55 4.60
CA ALA A 24 -4.43 7.19 3.42
C ALA A 24 -5.97 7.26 3.53
N TRP A 25 -6.59 6.20 4.06
CA TRP A 25 -8.04 6.20 4.33
C TRP A 25 -8.45 7.14 5.46
N GLU A 26 -7.65 7.24 6.52
CA GLU A 26 -7.87 8.18 7.62
C GLU A 26 -7.77 9.63 7.14
N ASP A 27 -6.78 9.95 6.30
CA ASP A 27 -6.57 11.26 5.71
C ASP A 27 -7.73 11.66 4.78
N TYR A 28 -8.17 10.76 3.89
CA TYR A 28 -9.36 10.97 3.06
C TYR A 28 -10.59 11.25 3.91
N ARG A 29 -10.83 10.43 4.94
CA ARG A 29 -11.99 10.62 5.82
C ARG A 29 -11.91 11.94 6.56
N SER A 30 -10.73 12.30 7.07
CA SER A 30 -10.51 13.56 7.78
C SER A 30 -10.75 14.77 6.88
N SER A 31 -10.34 14.73 5.61
CA SER A 31 -10.44 15.87 4.70
C SER A 31 -11.88 16.23 4.33
N ILE A 32 -12.81 15.25 4.35
CA ILE A 32 -14.21 15.46 3.97
C ILE A 32 -15.19 15.45 5.15
N SER A 33 -14.77 14.94 6.32
CA SER A 33 -15.69 14.70 7.45
C SER A 33 -16.35 15.96 8.04
N GLU A 34 -15.72 17.12 7.89
CA GLU A 34 -16.21 18.40 8.41
C GLU A 34 -16.91 19.25 7.34
N LEU A 35 -16.95 18.77 6.10
CA LEU A 35 -17.48 19.49 4.94
C LEU A 35 -18.93 19.12 4.66
N ALA A 36 -19.69 20.06 4.11
CA ALA A 36 -21.08 19.84 3.70
C ALA A 36 -21.43 20.65 2.44
N GLY A 37 -22.44 20.20 1.70
CA GLY A 37 -22.93 20.91 0.53
C GLY A 37 -21.87 21.03 -0.58
N PRO A 38 -21.82 22.15 -1.33
CA PRO A 38 -20.91 22.30 -2.47
C PRO A 38 -19.42 22.15 -2.10
N GLU A 39 -19.04 22.56 -0.88
CA GLU A 39 -17.67 22.42 -0.38
C GLU A 39 -17.29 20.95 -0.18
N TYR A 40 -18.24 20.10 0.20
CA TYR A 40 -18.05 18.65 0.24
C TYR A 40 -17.87 18.08 -1.16
N GLU A 41 -18.72 18.45 -2.11
CA GLU A 41 -18.70 17.89 -3.48
C GLU A 41 -17.36 18.18 -4.18
N ASP A 42 -16.85 19.41 -4.06
CA ASP A 42 -15.56 19.80 -4.64
C ASP A 42 -14.38 19.10 -3.94
N ALA A 43 -14.39 19.05 -2.61
CA ALA A 43 -13.32 18.44 -1.84
C ALA A 43 -13.31 16.91 -1.92
N GLU A 44 -14.48 16.27 -2.06
CA GLU A 44 -14.63 14.82 -2.22
C GLU A 44 -13.94 14.36 -3.50
N LEU A 45 -14.17 15.03 -4.63
CA LEU A 45 -13.55 14.68 -5.91
C LEU A 45 -12.02 14.71 -5.82
N ILE A 46 -11.45 15.79 -5.27
CA ILE A 46 -10.01 15.97 -5.14
C ILE A 46 -9.42 14.95 -4.14
N SER A 47 -10.07 14.77 -3.00
CA SER A 47 -9.61 13.84 -1.96
C SER A 47 -9.72 12.39 -2.41
N TRP A 48 -10.74 12.08 -3.20
CA TRP A 48 -10.95 10.76 -3.78
C TRP A 48 -9.90 10.43 -4.83
N GLU A 49 -9.59 11.35 -5.75
CA GLU A 49 -8.53 11.15 -6.74
C GLU A 49 -7.18 10.89 -6.07
N ARG A 50 -6.88 11.67 -5.02
CA ARG A 50 -5.67 11.49 -4.22
C ARG A 50 -5.60 10.12 -3.56
N LEU A 51 -6.67 9.70 -2.89
CA LEU A 51 -6.74 8.38 -2.26
C LEU A 51 -6.53 7.27 -3.30
N GLN A 52 -7.20 7.34 -4.43
CA GLN A 52 -7.09 6.33 -5.48
C GLN A 52 -5.67 6.24 -6.04
N HIS A 53 -4.99 7.38 -6.22
CA HIS A 53 -3.59 7.43 -6.62
C HIS A 53 -2.69 6.75 -5.58
N GLU A 54 -2.83 7.09 -4.31
CA GLU A 54 -2.03 6.52 -3.23
C GLU A 54 -2.26 5.00 -3.08
N LEU A 55 -3.50 4.55 -3.17
CA LEU A 55 -3.83 3.11 -3.15
C LEU A 55 -3.22 2.37 -4.34
N HIS A 56 -3.16 2.99 -5.52
CA HIS A 56 -2.53 2.38 -6.69
C HIS A 56 -1.02 2.21 -6.52
N GLU A 57 -0.34 3.22 -5.97
CA GLU A 57 1.09 3.14 -5.67
C GLU A 57 1.39 2.06 -4.61
N LEU A 58 0.55 1.96 -3.57
CA LEU A 58 0.67 0.95 -2.53
C LEU A 58 0.46 -0.48 -3.07
N ASP A 59 -0.53 -0.66 -3.95
CA ASP A 59 -0.76 -1.95 -4.60
C ASP A 59 0.41 -2.35 -5.52
N THR A 60 0.93 -1.40 -6.30
CA THR A 60 2.11 -1.61 -7.14
C THR A 60 3.32 -2.05 -6.30
N GLU A 61 3.56 -1.40 -5.17
CA GLU A 61 4.66 -1.76 -4.27
C GLU A 61 4.45 -3.15 -3.65
N ARG A 62 3.22 -3.47 -3.21
CA ARG A 62 2.88 -4.80 -2.71
C ARG A 62 3.17 -5.88 -3.75
N GLN A 63 2.78 -5.65 -5.00
CA GLN A 63 3.04 -6.59 -6.09
C GLN A 63 4.55 -6.78 -6.33
N ARG A 64 5.34 -5.71 -6.23
CA ARG A 64 6.82 -5.81 -6.30
C ARG A 64 7.39 -6.68 -5.18
N LEU A 65 6.96 -6.47 -3.94
CA LEU A 65 7.45 -7.23 -2.79
C LEU A 65 7.07 -8.72 -2.86
N VAL A 66 5.81 -9.01 -3.19
CA VAL A 66 5.33 -10.40 -3.35
C VAL A 66 6.03 -11.08 -4.52
N GLY A 67 6.24 -10.37 -5.63
CA GLY A 67 6.98 -10.87 -6.78
C GLY A 67 8.46 -11.17 -6.47
N ALA A 68 9.11 -10.31 -5.69
CA ALA A 68 10.49 -10.49 -5.25
C ALA A 68 10.64 -11.71 -4.33
N ALA A 69 9.74 -11.87 -3.34
CA ALA A 69 9.74 -13.03 -2.45
C ALA A 69 9.51 -14.35 -3.19
N ALA A 70 8.61 -14.36 -4.18
CA ALA A 70 8.36 -15.53 -5.02
C ALA A 70 9.55 -15.88 -5.93
N GLY A 71 10.27 -14.88 -6.45
CA GLY A 71 11.48 -15.07 -7.26
C GLY A 71 12.66 -15.64 -6.47
N ASP A 72 12.84 -15.18 -5.22
CA ASP A 72 13.93 -15.63 -4.35
C ASP A 72 13.72 -17.09 -3.86
N ALA A 73 12.46 -17.52 -3.71
CA ALA A 73 12.11 -18.91 -3.38
C ALA A 73 12.41 -19.92 -4.50
N GLY A 74 12.44 -19.48 -5.77
CA GLY A 74 12.67 -20.34 -6.94
C GLY A 74 14.14 -20.49 -7.37
N GLY A 75 15.07 -19.69 -6.83
CA GLY A 75 16.43 -19.51 -7.36
C GLY A 75 17.49 -20.56 -6.98
N ASN A 76 17.19 -21.57 -6.15
CA ASN A 76 18.20 -22.49 -5.61
C ASN A 76 18.17 -23.92 -6.17
N THR A 77 17.69 -24.13 -7.40
CA THR A 77 17.82 -25.44 -8.09
C THR A 77 18.51 -25.29 -9.43
N SER A 78 19.83 -25.40 -9.45
CA SER A 78 20.62 -25.85 -10.60
C SER A 78 21.94 -26.41 -10.07
N VAL A 79 22.07 -27.73 -10.19
CA VAL A 79 23.27 -28.56 -9.98
C VAL A 79 23.92 -28.83 -11.34
#